data_AF-G2WXD6-F1
#
_entry.id   AF-G2WXD6-F1
#
_cell.length_a   1.000
_cell.length_b   1.000
_cell.length_c   1.000
_cell.angle_alpha   90.00
_cell.angle_beta   90.00
_cell.angle_gamma   90.00
#
_symmetry.space_group_name_H-M   'P 1'
#
loop_
_entity.id
_entity.type
_entity.pdbx_description
1 polymer ?
#
loop_
_entity_poly.entity_id
_entity_poly.type
_entity_poly.pdbx_seq_one_letter_code
_entity_poly.pdbx_strand_id
1 'polypeptide(L)'
;MIRGFRPRVAILAAVAILFSLILVLLVLQDRETGYLYALVPPDLGSQRQHGNDWAGADANGNTDTDDVNTTHPIDELIEEAQLRHRQLLGKQSLTLRQAASRYRERRGRHPPPGFDVWFAAAMASKAVIVEEFFDRIHHDINPFWAVDPAEMRRHAARQAFMIRVRGGKTATDTEGEEPPYRVRQWAKLVAEMEPHIPDLDMFVNVMDESRVLVPWDTMRGYMAKEQQGRRLVPVDEAVFVGEKKNFFFFFPPPESLLLDHATFQTSILG
;
A
#
# COMPACT_ATOMS: atom_id res chain seq x y z
N MET A 1 -25.06 47.12 44.33
CA MET A 1 -25.12 45.69 44.69
C MET A 1 -24.13 44.94 43.80
N ILE A 2 -22.87 44.82 44.21
CA ILE A 2 -21.77 44.31 43.38
C ILE A 2 -21.60 42.82 43.71
N ARG A 3 -21.91 41.95 42.74
CA ARG A 3 -21.81 40.49 42.89
C ARG A 3 -20.34 40.09 43.12
N GLY A 4 -20.09 39.43 44.25
CA GLY A 4 -18.77 38.98 44.66
C GLY A 4 -18.10 38.07 43.63
N PHE A 5 -17.02 38.56 43.06
CA PHE A 5 -16.10 37.81 42.21
C PHE A 5 -15.46 36.70 43.06
N ARG A 6 -15.90 35.45 42.87
CA ARG A 6 -15.35 34.31 43.63
C ARG A 6 -14.02 33.89 42.98
N PRO A 7 -12.86 34.12 43.63
CA PRO A 7 -11.54 33.94 43.02
C PRO A 7 -11.30 32.51 42.53
N ARG A 8 -11.94 31.52 43.14
CA ARG A 8 -11.87 30.11 42.73
C ARG A 8 -12.47 29.85 41.33
N VAL A 9 -13.51 30.58 40.94
CA VAL A 9 -14.14 30.41 39.62
C VAL A 9 -13.27 31.04 38.53
N ALA A 10 -12.61 32.17 38.83
CA ALA A 10 -11.67 32.81 37.93
C ALA A 10 -10.42 31.94 37.67
N ILE A 11 -9.91 31.26 38.70
CA ILE A 11 -8.77 30.34 38.57
C ILE A 11 -9.14 29.14 37.69
N LEU A 12 -10.31 28.53 37.90
CA LEU A 12 -10.76 27.39 37.09
C LEU A 12 -10.97 27.77 35.62
N ALA A 13 -11.53 28.96 35.34
CA ALA A 13 -11.68 29.46 33.98
C ALA A 13 -10.32 29.71 33.31
N ALA A 14 -9.35 30.29 34.03
CA ALA A 14 -8.00 30.51 33.50
C ALA A 14 -7.29 29.19 33.15
N VAL A 15 -7.42 28.16 33.99
CA VAL A 15 -6.84 26.83 33.72
C VAL A 15 -7.49 26.17 32.50
N ALA A 16 -8.81 26.27 32.35
CA ALA A 16 -9.51 25.71 31.19
C ALA A 16 -9.11 26.40 29.87
N ILE A 17 -8.91 27.73 29.90
CA ILE A 17 -8.44 28.50 28.73
C ILE A 17 -6.99 28.12 28.39
N LEU A 18 -6.11 28.00 29.40
CA LEU A 18 -4.73 27.57 29.20
C LEU A 18 -4.67 26.15 28.60
N PHE A 19 -5.47 25.22 29.10
CA PHE A 19 -5.53 23.85 28.58
C PHE A 19 -6.07 23.81 27.14
N SER A 20 -7.06 24.65 26.82
CA SER A 20 -7.60 24.77 25.46
C SER A 20 -6.57 25.38 24.51
N LEU A 21 -5.81 26.39 24.95
CA LEU A 21 -4.70 26.98 24.19
C LEU A 21 -3.56 25.99 23.96
N ILE A 22 -3.22 25.19 24.96
CA ILE A 22 -2.22 24.12 24.84
C ILE A 22 -2.70 23.04 23.85
N LEU A 23 -3.97 22.63 23.92
CA LEU A 23 -4.54 21.67 22.98
C LEU A 23 -4.53 22.22 21.55
N VAL A 24 -4.89 23.49 21.35
CA VAL A 24 -4.85 24.15 20.05
C VAL A 24 -3.40 24.27 19.55
N LEU A 25 -2.44 24.61 20.40
CA LEU A 25 -1.01 24.64 20.05
C LEU A 25 -0.49 23.25 19.67
N LEU A 26 -0.88 22.19 20.37
CA LEU A 26 -0.52 20.81 20.03
C LEU A 26 -1.12 20.38 18.69
N VAL A 27 -2.38 20.75 18.40
CA VAL A 27 -3.03 20.47 17.11
C VAL A 27 -2.39 21.28 15.97
N LEU A 28 -1.97 22.52 16.23
CA LEU A 28 -1.26 23.35 15.24
C LEU A 28 0.17 22.82 14.98
N GLN A 29 0.85 22.30 16.01
CA GLN A 29 2.17 21.72 15.88
C GLN A 29 2.15 20.36 15.14
N ASP A 30 1.06 19.60 15.24
CA ASP A 30 0.81 18.41 14.41
C ASP A 30 0.56 18.79 12.94
N ARG A 31 -0.10 19.93 12.68
CA ARG A 31 -0.30 20.43 11.31
C ARG A 31 0.98 20.93 10.64
N GLU A 32 1.94 21.45 11.41
CA GLU A 32 3.26 21.86 10.90
C GLU A 32 4.19 20.64 10.68
N THR A 33 4.14 19.62 11.55
CA THR A 33 4.99 18.42 11.44
C THR A 33 4.54 17.44 10.36
N GLY A 34 3.29 17.52 9.89
CA GLY A 34 2.80 16.80 8.72
C GLY A 34 3.50 17.16 7.40
N TYR A 35 4.23 18.29 7.34
CA TYR A 35 4.97 18.72 6.16
C TYR A 35 6.47 18.40 6.20
N LEU A 36 6.99 17.87 7.31
CA LEU A 36 8.43 17.59 7.48
C LEU A 36 8.88 16.19 7.04
N TYR A 37 7.99 15.41 6.41
CA TYR A 37 8.36 14.17 5.70
C TYR A 37 8.12 14.27 4.19
N ALA A 38 8.11 15.49 3.65
CA ALA A 38 8.52 15.64 2.27
C ALA A 38 9.97 15.14 2.19
N LEU A 39 10.18 14.01 1.51
CA LEU A 39 11.47 13.60 0.98
C LEU A 39 11.95 14.69 0.03
N VAL A 40 12.46 15.78 0.61
CA VAL A 40 13.30 16.76 -0.05
C VAL A 40 14.68 16.10 -0.03
N PRO A 41 15.18 15.54 -1.14
CA PRO A 41 16.61 15.32 -1.23
C PRO A 41 17.27 16.68 -0.96
N PRO A 42 18.38 16.74 -0.20
CA PRO A 42 19.13 17.99 -0.08
C PRO A 42 19.37 18.49 -1.50
N ASP A 43 19.02 19.74 -1.71
CA ASP A 43 19.38 20.52 -2.89
C ASP A 43 20.86 20.30 -3.21
N LEU A 44 21.13 19.37 -4.13
CA LEU A 44 22.44 19.21 -4.78
C LEU A 44 22.60 20.21 -5.94
N GLY A 45 21.69 21.18 -6.08
CA GLY A 45 21.67 22.20 -7.12
C GLY A 45 22.14 23.58 -6.67
N SER A 46 22.49 23.80 -5.39
CA SER A 46 23.03 25.09 -4.90
C SER A 46 24.53 25.12 -4.63
N GLN A 47 25.30 24.13 -5.07
CA GLN A 47 26.72 24.34 -5.39
C GLN A 47 26.86 24.96 -6.78
N ARG A 48 26.14 26.06 -7.03
CA ARG A 48 26.47 26.98 -8.13
C ARG A 48 27.42 28.02 -7.55
N GLN A 49 28.61 28.08 -8.14
CA GLN A 49 29.79 28.90 -7.78
C GLN A 49 30.81 28.19 -6.88
N HIS A 50 31.58 27.28 -7.46
CA HIS A 50 33.01 27.22 -7.13
C HIS A 50 33.79 27.36 -8.43
N GLY A 51 34.57 28.44 -8.50
CA GLY A 51 35.19 28.96 -9.71
C GLY A 51 36.15 27.99 -10.38
N ASN A 52 36.22 28.15 -11.70
CA ASN A 52 37.25 27.58 -12.55
C ASN A 52 38.58 28.31 -12.27
N ASP A 53 39.14 28.13 -11.07
CA ASP A 53 40.44 28.69 -10.66
C ASP A 53 41.60 27.74 -11.00
N TRP A 54 41.54 27.13 -12.18
CA TRP A 54 42.73 26.59 -12.84
C TRP A 54 43.12 27.52 -13.98
N ALA A 55 43.51 28.74 -13.60
CA ALA A 55 44.24 29.65 -14.47
C ALA A 55 45.67 29.11 -14.67
N GLY A 56 45.78 28.14 -15.57
CA GLY A 56 47.00 27.92 -16.34
C GLY A 56 47.21 29.14 -17.23
N ALA A 57 48.39 29.73 -17.13
CA ALA A 57 48.76 30.96 -17.81
C ALA A 57 49.13 30.68 -19.27
N ASP A 58 48.23 31.03 -20.19
CA ASP A 58 48.54 31.14 -21.60
C ASP A 58 47.61 32.16 -22.26
N ALA A 59 48.16 33.35 -22.44
CA ALA A 59 47.57 34.44 -23.19
C ALA A 59 47.69 34.17 -24.70
N ASN A 60 46.56 34.06 -25.42
CA ASN A 60 46.28 34.77 -26.68
C ASN A 60 44.95 34.31 -27.30
N GLY A 61 44.17 35.24 -27.86
CA GLY A 61 43.26 34.93 -28.98
C GLY A 61 41.78 35.21 -28.74
N ASN A 62 41.31 36.27 -29.38
CA ASN A 62 39.92 36.69 -29.60
C ASN A 62 39.05 35.64 -30.34
N THR A 63 37.80 35.43 -29.88
CA THR A 63 36.49 35.19 -30.57
C THR A 63 35.56 34.54 -29.53
N ASP A 64 34.53 35.21 -29.01
CA ASP A 64 33.20 35.38 -29.60
C ASP A 64 32.54 34.06 -30.04
N THR A 65 31.28 33.90 -29.65
CA THR A 65 30.32 32.80 -29.89
C THR A 65 30.30 31.61 -28.93
N ASP A 66 29.13 31.49 -28.29
CA ASP A 66 28.51 30.30 -27.73
C ASP A 66 29.17 29.68 -26.49
N ASP A 67 28.98 30.36 -25.36
CA ASP A 67 28.82 29.69 -24.06
C ASP A 67 27.56 28.81 -24.14
N VAL A 68 27.68 27.69 -24.86
CA VAL A 68 26.68 26.64 -24.85
C VAL A 68 26.70 26.13 -23.42
N ASN A 69 25.77 26.65 -22.63
CA ASN A 69 25.32 26.06 -21.39
C ASN A 69 24.79 24.65 -21.72
N THR A 70 25.70 23.72 -22.00
CA THR A 70 25.39 22.33 -22.27
C THR A 70 24.99 21.72 -20.95
N THR A 71 23.69 21.77 -20.64
CA THR A 71 23.08 20.98 -19.58
C THR A 71 23.63 19.57 -19.65
N HIS A 72 24.18 19.06 -18.54
CA HIS A 72 24.80 17.76 -18.56
C HIS A 72 23.70 16.69 -18.76
N PRO A 73 23.89 15.62 -19.56
CA PRO A 73 22.84 14.63 -19.79
C PRO A 73 22.29 13.96 -18.50
N ILE A 74 23.09 13.93 -17.44
CA ILE A 74 22.63 13.47 -16.11
C ILE A 74 21.61 14.43 -15.50
N ASP A 75 21.73 15.74 -15.72
CA ASP A 75 20.78 16.73 -15.20
C ASP A 75 19.40 16.51 -15.81
N GLU A 76 19.32 16.23 -17.11
CA GLU A 76 18.07 15.86 -17.79
C GLU A 76 17.44 14.60 -17.17
N LEU A 77 18.24 13.56 -16.90
CA LEU A 77 17.78 12.33 -16.26
C LEU A 77 17.30 12.57 -14.82
N ILE A 78 17.95 13.46 -14.08
CA ILE A 78 17.54 13.86 -12.73
C ILE A 78 16.21 14.60 -12.79
N GLU A 79 16.07 15.58 -13.68
CA GLU A 79 14.84 16.34 -13.85
C GLU A 79 13.67 15.42 -14.24
N GLU A 80 13.90 14.50 -15.17
CA GLU A 80 12.92 13.51 -15.60
C GLU A 80 12.51 12.57 -14.44
N ALA A 81 13.49 12.07 -13.67
CA ALA A 81 13.23 11.21 -12.52
C ALA A 81 12.43 11.95 -11.44
N GLN A 82 12.77 13.20 -11.15
CA GLN A 82 12.03 14.04 -10.20
C GLN A 82 10.61 14.32 -10.69
N LEU A 83 10.43 14.61 -11.99
CA LEU A 83 9.10 14.79 -12.58
C LEU A 83 8.26 13.52 -12.44
N ARG A 84 8.81 12.36 -12.81
CA ARG A 84 8.14 11.07 -12.66
C ARG A 84 7.78 10.78 -11.21
N HIS A 85 8.69 11.08 -10.27
CA HIS A 85 8.44 10.91 -8.84
C HIS A 85 7.28 11.79 -8.35
N ARG A 86 7.27 13.09 -8.69
CA ARG A 86 6.18 14.01 -8.33
C ARG A 86 4.86 13.58 -8.95
N GLN A 87 4.85 13.15 -10.21
CA GLN A 87 3.65 12.64 -10.88
C GLN A 87 3.12 11.39 -10.19
N LEU A 88 4.00 10.47 -9.78
CA LEU A 88 3.64 9.24 -9.09
C LEU A 88 3.02 9.53 -7.72
N LEU A 89 3.63 10.42 -6.93
CA LEU A 89 3.08 10.86 -5.65
C LEU A 89 1.77 11.65 -5.81
N GLY A 90 1.61 12.40 -6.90
CA GLY A 90 0.35 13.08 -7.23
C GLY A 90 -0.83 12.14 -7.44
N LYS A 91 -0.60 10.82 -7.62
CA LYS A 91 -1.64 9.79 -7.70
C LYS A 91 -2.03 9.20 -6.34
N GLN A 92 -1.49 9.72 -5.23
CA GLN A 92 -1.77 9.22 -3.89
C GLN A 92 -3.27 9.30 -3.58
N SER A 93 -3.80 8.24 -2.99
CA SER A 93 -5.16 8.19 -2.46
C SER A 93 -5.17 8.60 -1.00
N LEU A 94 -5.96 9.62 -0.65
CA LEU A 94 -6.08 10.13 0.71
C LEU A 94 -7.38 9.71 1.39
N THR A 95 -8.33 9.18 0.63
CA THR A 95 -9.61 8.68 1.13
C THR A 95 -9.89 7.27 0.63
N LEU A 96 -10.68 6.52 1.39
CA LEU A 96 -11.10 5.16 1.02
C LEU A 96 -11.77 5.12 -0.35
N ARG A 97 -12.63 6.10 -0.66
CA ARG A 97 -13.32 6.21 -1.95
C ARG A 97 -12.33 6.41 -3.10
N GLN A 98 -11.34 7.28 -2.93
CA GLN A 98 -10.29 7.47 -3.93
C GLN A 98 -9.50 6.17 -4.16
N ALA A 99 -9.06 5.51 -3.08
CA ALA A 99 -8.32 4.26 -3.17
C ALA A 99 -9.14 3.17 -3.88
N ALA A 100 -10.42 3.03 -3.53
CA ALA A 100 -11.33 2.08 -4.16
C ALA A 100 -11.58 2.41 -5.65
N SER A 101 -11.72 3.69 -6.02
CA SER A 101 -11.85 4.12 -7.42
C SER A 101 -10.60 3.76 -8.21
N ARG A 102 -9.41 4.12 -7.71
CA ARG A 102 -8.12 3.81 -8.34
C ARG A 102 -7.91 2.30 -8.50
N TYR A 103 -8.27 1.53 -7.47
CA TYR A 103 -8.24 0.07 -7.53
C TYR A 103 -9.11 -0.45 -8.67
N ARG A 104 -10.37 0.01 -8.78
CA ARG A 104 -11.28 -0.41 -9.88
C ARG A 104 -10.75 0.01 -11.24
N GLU A 105 -10.28 1.25 -11.38
CA GLU A 105 -9.67 1.78 -12.61
C GLU A 105 -8.49 0.92 -13.07
N ARG A 106 -7.59 0.56 -12.14
CA ARG A 106 -6.35 -0.16 -12.49
C ARG A 106 -6.52 -1.68 -12.57
N ARG A 107 -7.38 -2.25 -11.73
CA ARG A 107 -7.52 -3.72 -11.57
C ARG A 107 -8.73 -4.29 -12.30
N GLY A 108 -9.72 -3.46 -12.65
CA GLY A 108 -10.97 -3.90 -13.28
C GLY A 108 -11.82 -4.80 -12.37
N ARG A 109 -11.67 -4.65 -11.04
CA ARG A 109 -12.29 -5.48 -10.00
C ARG A 109 -12.67 -4.63 -8.80
N HIS A 110 -13.63 -5.10 -8.00
CA HIS A 110 -13.90 -4.47 -6.69
C HIS A 110 -12.75 -4.77 -5.72
N PRO A 111 -12.41 -3.82 -4.82
CA PRO A 111 -11.48 -4.10 -3.75
C PRO A 111 -11.89 -5.33 -2.94
N PRO A 112 -10.93 -6.12 -2.42
CA PRO A 112 -11.22 -7.33 -1.66
C PRO A 112 -11.94 -7.01 -0.33
N PRO A 113 -12.58 -8.01 0.31
CA PRO A 113 -13.07 -7.87 1.67
C PRO A 113 -11.97 -7.38 2.63
N GLY A 114 -12.32 -6.46 3.54
CA GLY A 114 -11.38 -5.87 4.50
C GLY A 114 -10.48 -4.77 3.94
N PHE A 115 -10.73 -4.30 2.72
CA PHE A 115 -9.96 -3.20 2.12
C PHE A 115 -10.08 -1.89 2.91
N ASP A 116 -11.23 -1.62 3.52
CA ASP A 116 -11.46 -0.49 4.42
C ASP A 116 -10.62 -0.56 5.70
N VAL A 117 -10.54 -1.75 6.30
CA VAL A 117 -9.69 -2.01 7.48
C VAL A 117 -8.22 -1.84 7.12
N TRP A 118 -7.79 -2.40 5.99
CA TRP A 118 -6.43 -2.22 5.47
C TRP A 118 -6.12 -0.74 5.22
N PHE A 119 -7.03 -0.01 4.57
CA PHE A 119 -6.84 1.41 4.28
C PHE A 119 -6.72 2.23 5.57
N ALA A 120 -7.56 1.97 6.57
CA ALA A 120 -7.49 2.63 7.87
C ALA A 120 -6.15 2.37 8.58
N ALA A 121 -5.66 1.11 8.56
CA ALA A 121 -4.36 0.76 9.13
C ALA A 121 -3.22 1.47 8.39
N ALA A 122 -3.23 1.47 7.05
CA ALA A 122 -2.22 2.14 6.23
C ALA A 122 -2.18 3.66 6.52
N MET A 123 -3.34 4.31 6.67
CA MET A 123 -3.42 5.71 7.03
C MET A 123 -2.91 5.98 8.46
N ALA A 124 -3.23 5.12 9.43
CA ALA A 124 -2.72 5.23 10.80
C ALA A 124 -1.19 5.11 10.86
N SER A 125 -0.61 4.27 10.00
CA SER A 125 0.84 4.13 9.82
C SER A 125 1.49 5.20 8.93
N LYS A 126 0.72 6.20 8.48
CA LYS A 126 1.19 7.27 7.56
C LYS A 126 1.78 6.72 6.26
N ALA A 127 1.26 5.60 5.76
CA ALA A 127 1.73 4.99 4.52
C ALA A 127 1.31 5.82 3.29
N VAL A 128 2.18 5.84 2.27
CA VAL A 128 1.87 6.46 0.98
C VAL A 128 1.12 5.46 0.10
N ILE A 129 -0.16 5.70 -0.14
CA ILE A 129 -1.03 4.79 -0.88
C ILE A 129 -1.15 5.26 -2.32
N VAL A 130 -0.36 4.66 -3.21
CA VAL A 130 -0.46 4.83 -4.67
C VAL A 130 -0.73 3.45 -5.28
N GLU A 131 -1.86 3.30 -5.98
CA GLU A 131 -2.29 2.00 -6.51
C GLU A 131 -1.25 1.35 -7.46
N GLU A 132 -0.46 2.17 -8.15
CA GLU A 132 0.66 1.75 -9.00
C GLU A 132 1.76 0.96 -8.25
N PHE A 133 1.98 1.23 -6.96
CA PHE A 133 2.96 0.49 -6.15
C PHE A 133 2.61 -1.00 -6.00
N PHE A 134 1.34 -1.36 -6.17
CA PHE A 134 0.85 -2.73 -6.02
C PHE A 134 0.86 -3.51 -7.35
N ASP A 135 1.40 -2.93 -8.42
CA ASP A 135 1.49 -3.60 -9.73
C ASP A 135 2.31 -4.87 -9.69
N ARG A 136 3.40 -4.88 -8.93
CA ARG A 136 4.23 -6.09 -8.80
C ARG A 136 3.46 -7.23 -8.16
N ILE A 137 2.70 -6.93 -7.10
CA ILE A 137 1.83 -7.92 -6.45
C ILE A 137 0.82 -8.47 -7.45
N HIS A 138 0.15 -7.59 -8.21
CA HIS A 138 -0.85 -8.01 -9.20
C HIS A 138 -0.22 -8.77 -10.37
N HIS A 139 0.97 -8.40 -10.83
CA HIS A 139 1.71 -9.19 -11.82
C HIS A 139 1.92 -10.63 -11.35
N ASP A 140 2.23 -10.82 -10.06
CA ASP A 140 2.47 -12.14 -9.47
C ASP A 140 1.19 -12.91 -9.20
N ILE A 141 0.10 -12.26 -8.76
CA ILE A 141 -1.15 -12.96 -8.39
C ILE A 141 -2.14 -13.15 -9.55
N ASN A 142 -2.09 -12.33 -10.61
CA ASN A 142 -3.03 -12.40 -11.72
C ASN A 142 -3.10 -13.80 -12.39
N PRO A 143 -1.98 -14.47 -12.69
CA PRO A 143 -2.04 -15.80 -13.32
C PRO A 143 -2.89 -16.82 -12.56
N PHE A 144 -2.93 -16.72 -11.23
CA PHE A 144 -3.68 -17.67 -10.39
C PHE A 144 -5.20 -17.55 -10.53
N TRP A 145 -5.71 -16.42 -11.03
CA TRP A 145 -7.14 -16.28 -11.35
C TRP A 145 -7.56 -17.10 -12.57
N ALA A 146 -6.61 -17.62 -13.34
CA ALA A 146 -6.86 -18.50 -14.47
C ALA A 146 -6.78 -20.00 -14.11
N VAL A 147 -6.29 -20.32 -12.90
CA VAL A 147 -6.05 -21.67 -12.39
C VAL A 147 -7.24 -22.14 -11.54
N ASP A 148 -7.56 -23.44 -11.59
CA ASP A 148 -8.59 -24.01 -10.70
C ASP A 148 -8.14 -23.90 -9.23
N PRO A 149 -8.93 -23.26 -8.34
CA PRO A 149 -8.61 -23.18 -6.92
C PRO A 149 -8.39 -24.55 -6.24
N ALA A 150 -9.07 -25.61 -6.69
CA ALA A 150 -8.88 -26.95 -6.17
C ALA A 150 -7.51 -27.53 -6.55
N GLU A 151 -7.02 -27.23 -7.75
CA GLU A 151 -5.64 -27.57 -8.16
C GLU A 151 -4.63 -26.80 -7.33
N MET A 152 -4.81 -25.49 -7.19
CA MET A 152 -3.93 -24.66 -6.39
C MET A 152 -3.81 -25.19 -4.96
N ARG A 153 -4.94 -25.50 -4.29
CA ARG A 153 -4.97 -26.10 -2.94
C ARG A 153 -4.31 -27.48 -2.87
N ARG A 154 -4.41 -28.30 -3.92
CA ARG A 154 -3.71 -29.60 -3.97
C ARG A 154 -2.20 -29.45 -4.10
N HIS A 155 -1.71 -28.49 -4.88
CA HIS A 155 -0.27 -28.22 -5.02
C HIS A 155 0.33 -27.62 -3.75
N ALA A 156 -0.39 -26.68 -3.19
CA ALA A 156 -0.24 -26.11 -1.87
C ALA A 156 -0.02 -27.22 -0.82
N ALA A 157 -1.02 -28.07 -0.57
CA ALA A 157 -1.00 -29.06 0.52
C ALA A 157 0.16 -30.08 0.49
N ARG A 158 0.97 -30.12 -0.57
CA ARG A 158 2.13 -31.01 -0.73
C ARG A 158 3.46 -30.38 -0.33
N GLN A 159 3.48 -29.11 0.08
CA GLN A 159 4.73 -28.45 0.48
C GLN A 159 4.97 -28.64 1.99
N ALA A 160 6.23 -28.89 2.35
CA ALA A 160 6.64 -29.20 3.72
C ALA A 160 6.59 -27.99 4.68
N PHE A 161 6.80 -26.77 4.18
CA PHE A 161 6.91 -25.58 5.02
C PHE A 161 5.76 -24.61 4.78
N MET A 162 4.88 -24.50 5.77
CA MET A 162 3.65 -23.74 5.72
C MET A 162 3.48 -22.79 6.89
N ILE A 163 2.76 -21.71 6.63
CA ILE A 163 2.10 -20.86 7.61
C ILE A 163 0.60 -21.04 7.41
N ARG A 164 -0.11 -21.38 8.47
CA ARG A 164 -1.55 -21.56 8.48
C ARG A 164 -2.20 -20.52 9.38
N VAL A 165 -3.23 -19.88 8.87
CA VAL A 165 -4.17 -19.09 9.69
C VAL A 165 -5.46 -19.89 9.83
N ARG A 166 -5.93 -20.09 11.06
CA ARG A 166 -7.24 -20.66 11.35
C ARG A 166 -7.93 -19.86 12.45
N GLY A 167 -9.13 -19.35 12.17
CA GLY A 167 -9.88 -18.53 13.13
C GLY A 167 -9.09 -17.29 13.58
N GLY A 168 -8.32 -16.69 12.68
CA GLY A 168 -7.47 -15.53 12.97
C GLY A 168 -6.26 -15.84 13.85
N LYS A 169 -5.83 -17.11 13.94
CA LYS A 169 -4.62 -17.52 14.65
C LYS A 169 -3.61 -18.15 13.70
N THR A 170 -2.39 -17.66 13.76
CA THR A 170 -1.26 -18.05 12.92
C THR A 170 -0.48 -19.17 13.60
N ALA A 171 -0.19 -20.21 12.84
CA ALA A 171 0.67 -21.32 13.24
C ALA A 171 1.58 -21.70 12.07
N THR A 172 2.72 -22.31 12.37
CA THR A 172 3.58 -22.94 11.38
C THR A 172 3.26 -24.42 11.29
N ASP A 173 3.23 -24.98 10.08
CA ASP A 173 3.25 -26.43 9.87
C ASP A 173 4.52 -26.79 9.09
N THR A 174 5.40 -27.53 9.75
CA THR A 174 6.75 -27.91 9.31
C THR A 174 6.97 -29.42 9.48
N GLU A 175 5.90 -30.22 9.40
CA GLU A 175 5.94 -31.69 9.46
C GLU A 175 6.67 -32.27 10.70
N GLY A 176 6.65 -31.53 11.82
CA GLY A 176 7.28 -31.93 13.08
C GLY A 176 8.74 -31.48 13.24
N GLU A 177 9.30 -30.76 12.27
CA GLU A 177 10.62 -30.14 12.37
C GLU A 177 10.56 -28.71 12.92
N GLU A 178 11.67 -28.23 13.45
CA GLU A 178 11.81 -26.82 13.85
C GLU A 178 11.65 -25.90 12.63
N PRO A 179 10.74 -24.90 12.67
CA PRO A 179 10.48 -24.08 11.50
C PRO A 179 11.72 -23.33 11.04
N PRO A 180 12.11 -23.39 9.74
CA PRO A 180 13.25 -22.64 9.22
C PRO A 180 13.13 -21.13 9.48
N TYR A 181 14.26 -20.42 9.55
CA TYR A 181 14.25 -19.00 9.95
C TYR A 181 13.34 -18.13 9.07
N ARG A 182 13.31 -18.38 7.75
CA ARG A 182 12.42 -17.68 6.79
C ARG A 182 10.95 -17.90 7.16
N VAL A 183 10.57 -19.14 7.48
CA VAL A 183 9.20 -19.49 7.91
C VAL A 183 8.83 -18.74 9.19
N ARG A 184 9.74 -18.69 10.17
CA ARG A 184 9.49 -17.96 11.43
C ARG A 184 9.30 -16.45 11.20
N GLN A 185 10.10 -15.85 10.32
CA GLN A 185 9.98 -14.41 10.01
C GLN A 185 8.66 -14.10 9.32
N TRP A 186 8.29 -14.88 8.30
CA TRP A 186 7.01 -14.73 7.63
C TRP A 186 5.83 -14.98 8.57
N ALA A 187 5.91 -15.97 9.46
CA ALA A 187 4.86 -16.26 10.44
C ALA A 187 4.64 -15.08 11.40
N LYS A 188 5.72 -14.41 11.84
CA LYS A 188 5.62 -13.20 12.68
C LYS A 188 4.91 -12.06 11.95
N LEU A 189 5.30 -11.81 10.70
CA LEU A 189 4.65 -10.78 9.89
C LEU A 189 3.16 -11.07 9.67
N VAL A 190 2.80 -12.32 9.42
CA VAL A 190 1.39 -12.73 9.28
C VAL A 190 0.65 -12.54 10.60
N ALA A 191 1.28 -12.86 11.73
CA ALA A 191 0.68 -12.72 13.06
C ALA A 191 0.38 -11.25 13.44
N GLU A 192 1.12 -10.28 12.90
CA GLU A 192 0.82 -8.84 13.08
C GLU A 192 -0.52 -8.43 12.48
N MET A 193 -1.04 -9.22 11.54
CA MET A 193 -2.31 -8.97 10.87
C MET A 193 -3.49 -9.68 11.54
N GLU A 194 -3.28 -10.41 12.64
CA GLU A 194 -4.37 -11.00 13.43
C GLU A 194 -5.22 -9.91 14.13
N PRO A 195 -6.55 -10.00 14.14
CA PRO A 195 -7.41 -11.07 13.61
C PRO A 195 -7.93 -10.80 12.18
N HIS A 196 -7.39 -9.79 11.48
CA HIS A 196 -7.93 -9.27 10.23
C HIS A 196 -7.60 -10.12 8.99
N ILE A 197 -6.73 -11.12 9.14
CA ILE A 197 -6.37 -12.06 8.08
C ILE A 197 -7.32 -13.28 8.07
N PRO A 198 -7.87 -13.69 6.91
CA PRO A 198 -8.75 -14.85 6.79
C PRO A 198 -7.99 -16.17 7.03
N ASP A 199 -8.75 -17.27 7.09
CA ASP A 199 -8.17 -18.61 6.99
C ASP A 199 -7.32 -18.73 5.71
N LEU A 200 -6.04 -19.07 5.90
CA LEU A 200 -5.01 -19.02 4.86
C LEU A 200 -4.07 -20.21 5.02
N ASP A 201 -3.65 -20.79 3.90
CA ASP A 201 -2.51 -21.69 3.80
C ASP A 201 -1.45 -21.03 2.91
N MET A 202 -0.33 -20.63 3.51
CA MET A 202 0.76 -19.93 2.84
C MET A 202 2.03 -20.78 2.86
N PHE A 203 2.50 -21.14 1.69
CA PHE A 203 3.72 -21.92 1.50
C PHE A 203 4.92 -21.01 1.45
N VAL A 204 5.99 -21.41 2.12
CA VAL A 204 7.22 -20.64 2.15
C VAL A 204 8.30 -21.42 1.42
N ASN A 205 8.75 -20.90 0.29
CA ASN A 205 9.99 -21.38 -0.31
C ASN A 205 11.16 -20.97 0.59
N VAL A 206 11.84 -21.96 1.15
CA VAL A 206 12.99 -21.72 2.03
C VAL A 206 14.32 -21.73 1.28
N MET A 207 14.32 -22.02 -0.02
CA MET A 207 15.50 -22.00 -0.89
C MET A 207 15.72 -20.61 -1.49
N ASP A 208 16.93 -20.34 -1.97
CA ASP A 208 17.25 -19.09 -2.67
C ASP A 208 16.74 -19.12 -4.13
N GLU A 209 16.58 -20.30 -4.71
CA GLU A 209 16.08 -20.50 -6.07
C GLU A 209 14.56 -20.57 -6.15
N SER A 210 14.00 -20.10 -7.27
CA SER A 210 12.58 -20.24 -7.58
C SER A 210 12.19 -21.71 -7.77
N ARG A 211 11.03 -22.11 -7.22
CA ARG A 211 10.51 -23.49 -7.33
C ARG A 211 9.44 -23.68 -8.41
N VAL A 212 8.95 -22.59 -9.00
CA VAL A 212 7.91 -22.62 -10.02
C VAL A 212 8.45 -21.95 -11.28
N LEU A 213 8.67 -22.75 -12.32
CA LEU A 213 9.04 -22.28 -13.64
C LEU A 213 7.88 -22.56 -14.58
N VAL A 214 7.44 -21.53 -15.30
CA VAL A 214 6.31 -21.61 -16.22
C VAL A 214 6.79 -21.20 -17.61
N PRO A 215 6.59 -22.05 -18.64
CA PRO A 215 6.88 -21.65 -20.02
C PRO A 215 6.15 -20.37 -20.40
N TRP A 216 6.80 -19.52 -21.20
CA TRP A 216 6.27 -18.20 -21.53
C TRP A 216 4.89 -18.25 -22.20
N ASP A 217 4.68 -19.16 -23.16
CA ASP A 217 3.38 -19.34 -23.82
C ASP A 217 2.26 -19.74 -22.84
N THR A 218 2.58 -20.60 -21.87
CA THR A 218 1.64 -21.00 -20.81
C THR A 218 1.28 -19.81 -19.93
N MET A 219 2.27 -19.03 -19.49
CA MET A 219 2.03 -17.83 -18.69
C MET A 219 1.18 -16.80 -19.45
N ARG A 220 1.47 -16.58 -20.73
CA ARG A 220 0.66 -15.72 -21.60
C ARG A 220 -0.80 -16.20 -21.67
N GLY A 221 -1.01 -17.51 -21.78
CA GLY A 221 -2.34 -18.13 -21.76
C GLY A 221 -3.11 -17.85 -20.47
N TYR A 222 -2.48 -18.02 -19.30
CA TYR A 222 -3.11 -17.71 -18.01
C TYR A 222 -3.46 -16.22 -17.89
N MET A 223 -2.56 -15.34 -18.29
CA MET A 223 -2.82 -13.89 -18.27
C MET A 223 -3.99 -13.51 -19.18
N ALA A 224 -4.09 -14.08 -20.38
CA ALA A 224 -5.20 -13.83 -21.29
C ALA A 224 -6.54 -14.31 -20.69
N LYS A 225 -6.57 -15.50 -20.09
CA LYS A 225 -7.77 -16.04 -19.42
C LYS A 225 -8.18 -15.19 -18.22
N GLU A 226 -7.23 -14.72 -17.42
CA GLU A 226 -7.50 -13.81 -16.30
C GLU A 226 -8.13 -12.50 -16.78
N GLN A 227 -7.55 -11.88 -17.81
CA GLN A 227 -8.05 -10.62 -18.38
C GLN A 227 -9.48 -10.75 -18.92
N GLN A 228 -9.78 -11.84 -19.63
CA GLN A 228 -11.13 -12.14 -20.12
C GLN A 228 -12.14 -12.33 -18.98
N GLY A 229 -11.68 -12.82 -17.82
CA GLY A 229 -12.51 -13.02 -16.63
C GLY A 229 -12.69 -11.77 -15.77
N ARG A 230 -12.02 -10.65 -16.06
CA ARG A 230 -12.18 -9.40 -15.30
C ARG A 230 -13.56 -8.82 -15.55
N ARG A 231 -14.32 -8.62 -14.47
CA ARG A 231 -15.61 -7.94 -14.52
C ARG A 231 -15.83 -7.15 -13.24
N LEU A 232 -16.33 -5.93 -13.40
CA LEU A 232 -16.95 -5.18 -12.33
C LEU A 232 -18.40 -5.63 -12.28
N VAL A 233 -18.72 -6.44 -11.27
CA VAL A 233 -20.09 -6.90 -11.02
C VAL A 233 -20.88 -5.73 -10.45
N PRO A 234 -22.14 -5.50 -10.86
CA PRO A 234 -23.01 -4.52 -10.24
C PRO A 234 -23.05 -4.67 -8.72
N VAL A 235 -23.21 -3.54 -8.02
CA VAL A 235 -23.13 -3.45 -6.56
C VAL A 235 -24.11 -4.39 -5.85
N ASP A 236 -25.31 -4.53 -6.41
CA ASP A 236 -26.40 -5.38 -5.96
C ASP A 236 -26.14 -6.87 -6.16
N GLU A 237 -25.31 -7.23 -7.14
CA GLU A 237 -24.86 -8.60 -7.40
C GLU A 237 -23.53 -8.94 -6.72
N ALA A 238 -22.84 -7.95 -6.16
CA ALA A 238 -21.57 -8.12 -5.47
C ALA A 238 -21.80 -8.78 -4.08
N VAL A 239 -22.08 -10.08 -4.08
CA VAL A 239 -22.19 -10.87 -2.85
C VAL A 239 -20.79 -11.07 -2.26
N PHE A 240 -20.48 -10.29 -1.22
CA PHE A 240 -19.43 -10.67 -0.29
C PHE A 240 -19.98 -11.80 0.57
N VAL A 241 -19.48 -13.03 0.37
CA VAL A 241 -19.81 -14.16 1.26
C VAL A 241 -19.21 -13.86 2.63
N GLY A 242 -19.99 -13.13 3.43
CA GLY A 242 -19.64 -12.56 4.72
C GLY A 242 -19.73 -13.55 5.89
N GLU A 243 -19.88 -14.84 5.63
CA GLU A 243 -19.79 -15.86 6.68
C GLU A 243 -18.97 -17.05 6.21
N LYS A 244 -17.78 -17.15 6.81
CA LYS A 244 -16.96 -18.36 6.95
C LYS A 244 -16.49 -19.05 5.66
N LYS A 245 -15.17 -19.04 5.57
CA LYS A 245 -14.26 -19.90 4.78
C LYS A 245 -14.08 -19.45 3.32
N ASN A 246 -12.81 -19.12 3.08
CA ASN A 246 -12.13 -18.92 1.80
C ASN A 246 -12.25 -17.51 1.24
N PHE A 247 -11.12 -16.79 1.34
CA PHE A 247 -10.79 -15.67 0.46
C PHE A 247 -10.91 -16.13 -1.01
N PHE A 248 -11.15 -15.17 -1.91
CA PHE A 248 -11.34 -15.26 -3.36
C PHE A 248 -12.79 -15.32 -3.86
N PHE A 249 -13.12 -14.34 -4.70
CA PHE A 249 -14.32 -14.27 -5.53
C PHE A 249 -14.51 -15.59 -6.30
N PHE A 250 -15.60 -16.30 -6.04
CA PHE A 250 -16.24 -17.16 -7.04
C PHE A 250 -17.74 -17.29 -6.75
N PHE A 251 -18.51 -17.35 -7.84
CA PHE A 251 -19.97 -17.53 -7.85
C PHE A 251 -20.45 -18.64 -6.89
N PRO A 252 -21.57 -18.44 -6.17
CA PRO A 252 -22.22 -19.54 -5.47
C PRO A 252 -22.99 -20.44 -6.48
N PRO A 253 -23.02 -21.78 -6.29
CA PRO A 253 -24.11 -22.61 -6.81
C PRO A 253 -25.39 -22.35 -5.97
N PRO A 254 -26.59 -22.74 -6.46
CA PRO A 254 -27.85 -22.07 -6.09
C PRO A 254 -28.33 -22.29 -4.65
N GLU A 255 -29.15 -21.32 -4.25
CA GLU A 255 -29.75 -20.97 -2.96
C GLU A 255 -30.25 -22.11 -2.05
N SER A 256 -29.90 -22.00 -0.76
CA SER A 256 -30.90 -22.03 0.31
C SER A 256 -30.31 -21.49 1.63
N LEU A 257 -30.99 -20.49 2.20
CA LEU A 257 -31.05 -20.09 3.63
C LEU A 257 -30.16 -18.93 4.17
N LEU A 258 -30.84 -17.76 4.29
CA LEU A 258 -30.88 -16.79 5.43
C LEU A 258 -29.62 -15.93 5.73
N LEU A 259 -29.66 -14.67 6.17
CA LEU A 259 -30.63 -13.56 6.27
C LEU A 259 -29.82 -12.28 6.62
N ASP A 260 -30.25 -11.15 6.06
CA ASP A 260 -30.06 -9.72 6.39
C ASP A 260 -28.73 -9.14 6.99
N HIS A 261 -27.97 -8.43 6.14
CA HIS A 261 -26.77 -7.63 6.47
C HIS A 261 -26.83 -6.18 5.90
N ALA A 262 -28.02 -5.58 5.80
CA ALA A 262 -28.26 -4.40 4.96
C ALA A 262 -27.57 -3.06 5.36
N THR A 263 -26.96 -2.93 6.54
CA THR A 263 -26.57 -1.58 7.05
C THR A 263 -25.11 -1.18 6.83
N PHE A 264 -24.24 -2.05 6.32
CA PHE A 264 -22.78 -1.77 6.23
C PHE A 264 -22.26 -1.44 4.81
N GLN A 265 -23.06 -1.61 3.76
CA GLN A 265 -22.58 -1.67 2.36
C GLN A 265 -22.49 -0.33 1.61
N THR A 266 -23.10 0.75 2.11
CA THR A 266 -23.24 2.02 1.35
C THR A 266 -21.94 2.82 1.21
N SER A 267 -20.92 2.53 2.02
CA SER A 267 -19.66 3.31 2.04
C SER A 267 -18.61 2.82 1.03
N ILE A 268 -18.59 1.52 0.74
CA ILE A 268 -17.59 0.91 -0.16
C ILE A 268 -18.04 0.97 -1.63
N LEU A 269 -19.35 1.01 -1.86
CA LEU A 269 -19.96 0.81 -3.18
C LEU A 269 -20.42 2.12 -3.85
N GLY A 270 -20.42 3.24 -3.12
CA GLY A 270 -20.68 4.58 -3.67
C GLY A 270 -19.45 5.30 -4.20
#